data_AF-A0A935J6U5-F1
#
_entry.id   AF-A0A935J6U5-F1
#
_cell.length_a   1.000
_cell.length_b   1.000
_cell.length_c   1.000
_cell.angle_alpha   90.00
_cell.angle_beta   90.00
_cell.angle_gamma   90.00
#
_symmetry.space_group_name_H-M   'P 1'
#
loop_
_entity.id
_entity.type
_entity.pdbx_description
1 polymer ?
#
loop_
_entity_poly.entity_id
_entity_poly.type
_entity_poly.pdbx_seq_one_letter_code
_entity_poly.pdbx_strand_id
1 'polypeptide(L)'
;MYTDLFLALLNRKNAREHHILSAMLYAFCPAAARWWLVGADPIPPFDPVWKALQDLVSGETLHDVLVKYGFDGLKEEIKAYIREVEEYRRQHPVRSPELMPLFRGGKIPAGRRFGAQNAINNLGGDWRNLFIYVRTWAFLSQDWRIGMQIERASGYKLAGEKVCLTLPITRMPIQFDTWIWKIPKGHVMETRIGLLVSNQEQDQLRFSLMRRCTSMGKQPWPNTPTIFGLDRETGEATHFDQILSDEDLEQVVQSLSNQARKGPHPPLNALSQPSICKQCGFQHLCFDKNFISSHALSTL
;
A
#
# COMPACT_ATOMS: atom_id res chain seq x y z
N MET A 1 -2.59 -4.08 3.54
CA MET A 1 -1.79 -3.06 4.26
C MET A 1 -2.12 -1.68 3.69
N TYR A 2 -2.41 -0.71 4.57
CA TYR A 2 -2.92 0.63 4.25
C TYR A 2 -1.84 1.72 4.47
N THR A 3 -0.64 1.48 3.93
CA THR A 3 0.54 2.32 4.17
C THR A 3 0.32 3.77 3.75
N ASP A 4 -0.30 3.98 2.60
CA ASP A 4 -0.68 5.30 2.09
C ASP A 4 -1.63 6.06 3.04
N LEU A 5 -2.65 5.39 3.59
CA LEU A 5 -3.53 5.98 4.60
C LEU A 5 -2.73 6.39 5.84
N PHE A 6 -1.92 5.50 6.40
CA PHE A 6 -1.16 5.83 7.61
C PHE A 6 -0.12 6.94 7.38
N LEU A 7 0.53 6.98 6.20
CA LEU A 7 1.41 8.09 5.81
C LEU A 7 0.64 9.40 5.69
N ALA A 8 -0.60 9.38 5.17
CA ALA A 8 -1.46 10.56 5.12
C ALA A 8 -1.86 11.05 6.52
N LEU A 9 -2.07 10.15 7.50
CA LEU A 9 -2.35 10.53 8.89
C LEU A 9 -1.14 11.16 9.61
N LEU A 10 0.08 10.76 9.22
CA LEU A 10 1.34 11.31 9.76
C LEU A 10 1.78 12.61 9.07
N ASN A 11 1.16 12.98 7.95
CA ASN A 11 1.51 14.21 7.24
C ASN A 11 0.98 15.44 8.00
N ARG A 12 1.89 16.24 8.57
CA ARG A 12 1.57 17.46 9.33
C ARG A 12 0.80 18.53 8.54
N LYS A 13 0.80 18.47 7.20
CA LYS A 13 -0.01 19.37 6.36
C LYS A 13 -1.48 18.97 6.33
N ASN A 14 -1.80 17.73 6.69
CA ASN A 14 -3.17 17.26 6.81
C ASN A 14 -3.67 17.59 8.22
N ALA A 15 -4.81 18.28 8.29
CA ALA A 15 -5.44 18.57 9.57
C ALA A 15 -5.89 17.27 10.24
N ARG A 16 -5.66 17.17 11.55
CA ARG A 16 -6.34 16.18 12.39
C ARG A 16 -7.84 16.42 12.31
N GLU A 17 -8.63 15.35 12.45
CA GLU A 17 -10.10 15.37 12.33
C GLU A 17 -10.65 15.77 10.95
N HIS A 18 -9.80 15.81 9.93
CA HIS A 18 -10.26 16.06 8.56
C HIS A 18 -11.32 15.04 8.15
N HIS A 19 -12.43 15.49 7.54
CA HIS A 19 -13.59 14.62 7.26
C HIS A 19 -13.21 13.40 6.42
N ILE A 20 -12.40 13.59 5.37
CA ILE A 20 -11.96 12.49 4.49
C ILE A 20 -11.09 11.47 5.25
N LEU A 21 -10.11 11.93 6.04
CA LEU A 21 -9.22 11.03 6.79
C LEU A 21 -9.98 10.30 7.90
N SER A 22 -10.88 11.00 8.60
CA SER A 22 -11.73 10.41 9.65
C SER A 22 -12.65 9.34 9.05
N ALA A 23 -13.27 9.62 7.90
CA ALA A 23 -14.13 8.68 7.21
C ALA A 23 -13.36 7.44 6.72
N MET A 24 -12.20 7.62 6.05
CA MET A 24 -11.36 6.51 5.60
C MET A 24 -10.88 5.65 6.77
N LEU A 25 -10.46 6.29 7.87
CA LEU A 25 -9.98 5.55 9.03
C LEU A 25 -11.10 4.81 9.76
N TYR A 26 -12.31 5.38 9.80
CA TYR A 26 -13.48 4.73 10.39
C TYR A 26 -14.00 3.56 9.54
N ALA A 27 -14.00 3.73 8.21
CA ALA A 27 -14.27 2.64 7.27
C ALA A 27 -13.24 1.51 7.39
N PHE A 28 -11.95 1.86 7.54
CA PHE A 28 -10.91 0.89 7.81
C PHE A 28 -11.14 0.18 9.15
N CYS A 29 -11.29 0.91 10.26
CA CYS A 29 -11.60 0.35 11.58
C CYS A 29 -12.08 1.46 12.53
N PRO A 30 -13.30 1.38 13.12
CA PRO A 30 -13.81 2.41 14.02
C PRO A 30 -12.91 2.70 15.23
N ALA A 31 -12.29 1.67 15.83
CA ALA A 31 -11.34 1.86 16.93
C ALA A 31 -10.08 2.63 16.51
N ALA A 32 -9.58 2.41 15.29
CA ALA A 32 -8.43 3.16 14.78
C ALA A 32 -8.78 4.66 14.61
N ALA A 33 -10.00 4.95 14.16
CA ALA A 33 -10.49 6.32 14.04
C ALA A 33 -10.54 7.02 15.39
N ARG A 34 -11.05 6.34 16.43
CA ARG A 34 -11.05 6.85 17.81
C ARG A 34 -9.64 7.25 18.24
N TRP A 35 -8.67 6.34 18.12
CA TRP A 35 -7.30 6.59 18.57
C TRP A 35 -6.67 7.81 17.91
N TRP A 36 -6.86 7.95 16.59
CA TRP A 36 -6.33 9.09 15.87
C TRP A 36 -7.00 10.41 16.28
N LEU A 37 -8.32 10.41 16.47
CA LEU A 37 -9.08 11.60 16.87
C LEU A 37 -8.73 12.04 18.30
N VAL A 38 -8.46 11.13 19.23
CA VAL A 38 -8.02 11.47 20.61
C VAL A 38 -6.54 11.84 20.69
N GLY A 39 -5.82 11.83 19.57
CA GLY A 39 -4.48 12.40 19.48
C GLY A 39 -3.35 11.40 19.25
N ALA A 40 -3.62 10.09 19.15
CA ALA A 40 -2.58 9.11 18.90
C ALA A 40 -2.10 9.14 17.44
N ASP A 41 -0.81 8.93 17.23
CA ASP A 41 -0.22 8.74 15.91
C ASP A 41 -0.12 7.24 15.58
N PRO A 42 -0.38 6.83 14.33
CA PRO A 42 -0.15 5.45 13.93
C PRO A 42 1.36 5.16 13.92
N ILE A 43 1.73 3.93 14.26
CA ILE A 43 3.07 3.37 14.03
C ILE A 43 2.91 2.35 12.89
N PRO A 44 3.08 2.76 11.62
CA PRO A 44 2.80 1.88 10.49
C PRO A 44 3.77 0.69 10.53
N PRO A 45 3.29 -0.55 10.29
CA PRO A 45 4.17 -1.68 10.11
C PRO A 45 5.07 -1.46 8.88
N PHE A 46 6.25 -2.10 8.89
CA PHE A 46 7.13 -2.05 7.73
C PHE A 46 6.46 -2.68 6.50
N ASP A 47 6.41 -1.93 5.41
CA ASP A 47 5.82 -2.36 4.13
C ASP A 47 6.93 -2.62 3.11
N PRO A 48 7.35 -3.90 2.89
CA PRO A 48 8.41 -4.22 1.95
C PRO A 48 8.05 -3.87 0.50
N VAL A 49 6.76 -3.90 0.15
CA VAL A 49 6.28 -3.58 -1.21
C VAL A 49 6.38 -2.08 -1.45
N TRP A 50 5.90 -1.29 -0.49
CA TRP A 50 6.01 0.17 -0.56
C TRP A 50 7.47 0.61 -0.62
N LYS A 51 8.32 0.02 0.23
CA LYS A 51 9.75 0.32 0.28
C LYS A 51 10.45 -0.04 -1.04
N ALA A 52 10.15 -1.20 -1.61
CA ALA A 52 10.69 -1.59 -2.91
C ALA A 52 10.30 -0.62 -4.02
N LEU A 53 9.06 -0.13 -4.04
CA LEU A 53 8.63 0.88 -5.02
C LEU A 53 9.31 2.23 -4.82
N GLN A 54 9.50 2.68 -3.57
CA GLN A 54 10.23 3.91 -3.26
C GLN A 54 11.67 3.86 -3.78
N ASP A 55 12.34 2.74 -3.55
CA ASP A 55 13.71 2.56 -3.99
C ASP A 55 13.77 2.36 -5.51
N LEU A 56 12.79 1.68 -6.13
CA LEU A 56 12.69 1.51 -7.58
C LEU A 56 12.60 2.84 -8.32
N VAL A 57 11.82 3.80 -7.80
CA VAL A 57 11.67 5.12 -8.45
C VAL A 57 12.86 6.05 -8.24
N SER A 58 13.83 5.69 -7.38
CA SER A 58 15.07 6.45 -7.21
C SER A 58 16.00 6.39 -8.44
N GLY A 59 15.81 5.38 -9.30
CA GLY A 59 16.64 5.14 -10.49
C GLY A 59 17.88 4.27 -10.22
N GLU A 60 18.09 3.85 -8.98
CA GLU A 60 19.16 2.89 -8.64
C GLU A 60 18.85 1.48 -9.14
N THR A 61 19.88 0.62 -9.24
CA THR A 61 19.65 -0.80 -9.55
C THR A 61 19.30 -1.58 -8.29
N LEU A 62 18.58 -2.70 -8.44
CA LEU A 62 18.30 -3.61 -7.33
C LEU A 62 19.60 -4.05 -6.62
N HIS A 63 20.68 -4.28 -7.39
CA HIS A 63 21.95 -4.69 -6.83
C HIS A 63 22.53 -3.61 -5.90
N ASP A 64 22.57 -2.36 -6.36
CA ASP A 64 23.17 -1.26 -5.60
C ASP A 64 22.41 -1.02 -4.28
N VAL A 65 21.08 -1.03 -4.33
CA VAL A 65 20.26 -0.85 -3.13
C VAL A 65 20.44 -2.00 -2.13
N LEU A 66 20.51 -3.26 -2.62
CA LEU A 66 20.76 -4.41 -1.75
C LEU A 66 22.14 -4.32 -1.07
N VAL A 67 23.17 -3.86 -1.79
CA VAL A 67 24.50 -3.61 -1.21
C VAL A 67 24.43 -2.53 -0.14
N LYS A 68 23.72 -1.42 -0.38
CA LYS A 68 23.51 -0.35 0.61
C LYS A 68 22.81 -0.85 1.87
N TYR A 69 21.89 -1.79 1.75
CA TYR A 69 21.25 -2.44 2.90
C TYR A 69 22.09 -3.50 3.59
N GLY A 70 23.28 -3.83 3.09
CA GLY A 70 24.19 -4.81 3.67
C GLY A 70 23.93 -6.25 3.22
N PHE A 71 23.21 -6.45 2.12
CA PHE A 71 22.94 -7.79 1.54
C PHE A 71 23.98 -8.25 0.52
N ASP A 72 25.14 -7.59 0.42
CA ASP A 72 26.21 -8.00 -0.51
C ASP A 72 26.60 -9.48 -0.33
N GLY A 73 26.70 -9.91 0.94
CA GLY A 73 26.96 -11.29 1.29
C GLY A 73 25.89 -12.30 0.84
N LEU A 74 24.68 -11.88 0.43
CA LEU A 74 23.58 -12.76 -0.01
C LEU A 74 23.25 -12.62 -1.51
N LYS A 75 24.11 -11.96 -2.29
CA LYS A 75 23.87 -11.67 -3.70
C LYS A 75 23.57 -12.92 -4.53
N GLU A 76 24.30 -14.01 -4.30
CA GLU A 76 24.13 -15.25 -5.09
C GLU A 76 22.83 -15.97 -4.74
N GLU A 77 22.42 -15.97 -3.47
CA GLU A 77 21.14 -16.52 -3.03
C GLU A 77 19.96 -15.71 -3.61
N ILE A 78 20.07 -14.38 -3.66
CA ILE A 78 19.05 -13.51 -4.24
C ILE A 78 18.94 -13.73 -5.76
N LYS A 79 20.07 -13.83 -6.47
CA LYS A 79 20.09 -14.18 -7.90
C LYS A 79 19.52 -15.58 -8.16
N ALA A 80 19.84 -16.56 -7.31
CA ALA A 80 19.30 -17.90 -7.42
C ALA A 80 17.77 -17.87 -7.28
N TYR A 81 17.24 -17.16 -6.28
CA TYR A 81 15.81 -16.97 -6.10
C TYR A 81 15.14 -16.36 -7.35
N ILE A 82 15.67 -15.27 -7.91
CA ILE A 82 15.12 -14.64 -9.12
C ILE A 82 15.10 -15.65 -10.28
N ARG A 83 16.20 -16.38 -10.52
CA ARG A 83 16.28 -17.39 -11.58
C ARG A 83 15.29 -18.53 -11.38
N GLU A 84 15.10 -18.99 -10.15
CA GLU A 84 14.12 -20.05 -9.82
C GLU A 84 12.69 -19.60 -10.14
N VAL A 85 12.33 -18.35 -9.82
CA VAL A 85 11.02 -17.78 -10.17
C VAL A 85 10.87 -17.66 -11.69
N GLU A 86 11.87 -17.13 -12.39
CA GLU A 86 11.86 -17.00 -13.86
C GLU A 86 11.74 -18.35 -14.57
N GLU A 87 12.50 -19.35 -14.14
CA GLU A 87 12.42 -20.71 -14.68
C GLU A 87 11.03 -21.29 -14.49
N TYR A 88 10.46 -21.13 -13.29
CA TYR A 88 9.12 -21.63 -13.01
C TYR A 88 8.06 -20.95 -13.89
N ARG A 89 8.11 -19.60 -14.01
CA ARG A 89 7.22 -18.80 -14.86
C ARG A 89 7.35 -19.14 -16.36
N ARG A 90 8.52 -19.62 -16.80
CA ARG A 90 8.73 -20.06 -18.19
C ARG A 90 8.06 -21.40 -18.46
N GLN A 91 8.10 -22.30 -17.48
CA GLN A 91 7.52 -23.65 -17.60
C GLN A 91 6.01 -23.66 -17.33
N HIS A 92 5.50 -22.71 -16.54
CA HIS A 92 4.10 -22.65 -16.12
C HIS A 92 3.55 -21.22 -16.25
N PRO A 93 2.33 -21.01 -16.77
CA PRO A 93 1.74 -19.68 -16.96
C PRO A 93 1.19 -19.10 -15.65
N VAL A 94 2.02 -19.06 -14.60
CA VAL A 94 1.65 -18.56 -13.27
C VAL A 94 2.47 -17.30 -12.98
N ARG A 95 1.80 -16.20 -12.63
CA ARG A 95 2.49 -14.96 -12.22
C ARG A 95 3.22 -15.17 -10.90
N SER A 96 2.59 -15.73 -9.89
CA SER A 96 3.15 -15.74 -8.53
C SER A 96 3.47 -17.16 -8.06
N PRO A 97 4.48 -17.84 -8.64
CA PRO A 97 4.77 -19.22 -8.31
C PRO A 97 5.18 -19.36 -6.84
N GLU A 98 5.68 -18.31 -6.20
CA GLU A 98 6.14 -18.34 -4.81
C GLU A 98 5.00 -18.54 -3.80
N LEU A 99 3.76 -18.30 -4.23
CA LEU A 99 2.56 -18.59 -3.43
C LEU A 99 2.12 -20.06 -3.55
N MET A 100 2.69 -20.82 -4.49
CA MET A 100 2.30 -22.21 -4.70
C MET A 100 2.95 -23.14 -3.66
N PRO A 101 2.21 -24.12 -3.12
CA PRO A 101 2.76 -25.06 -2.12
C PRO A 101 4.01 -25.83 -2.58
N LEU A 102 4.18 -26.01 -3.88
CA LEU A 102 5.28 -26.78 -4.48
C LEU A 102 6.51 -25.94 -4.83
N PHE A 103 6.44 -24.61 -4.69
CA PHE A 103 7.59 -23.75 -4.97
C PHE A 103 8.63 -23.88 -3.85
N ARG A 104 9.80 -24.44 -4.18
CA ARG A 104 10.87 -24.74 -3.21
C ARG A 104 11.97 -23.69 -3.17
N GLY A 105 11.87 -22.64 -3.99
CA GLY A 105 12.88 -21.60 -4.11
C GLY A 105 12.95 -20.66 -2.90
N GLY A 106 13.91 -19.73 -2.93
CA GLY A 106 14.03 -18.69 -1.89
C GLY A 106 14.53 -19.22 -0.53
N LYS A 107 15.39 -20.25 -0.55
CA LYS A 107 16.01 -20.78 0.67
C LYS A 107 17.37 -20.14 0.91
N ILE A 108 17.47 -19.35 1.98
CA ILE A 108 18.76 -18.86 2.49
C ILE A 108 19.21 -19.76 3.65
N PRO A 109 20.42 -20.37 3.59
CA PRO A 109 20.96 -21.19 4.67
C PRO A 109 21.02 -20.45 6.01
N ALA A 110 20.75 -21.14 7.12
CA ALA A 110 20.67 -20.51 8.45
C ALA A 110 21.95 -19.74 8.82
N GLY A 111 23.13 -20.32 8.58
CA GLY A 111 24.43 -19.66 8.85
C GLY A 111 24.60 -18.32 8.13
N ARG A 112 24.05 -18.20 6.91
CA ARG A 112 24.09 -16.98 6.11
C ARG A 112 23.11 -15.92 6.62
N ARG A 113 21.97 -16.34 7.19
CA ARG A 113 21.02 -15.43 7.85
C ARG A 113 21.63 -14.76 9.07
N PHE A 114 22.33 -15.52 9.92
CA PHE A 114 22.98 -14.97 11.11
C PHE A 114 23.95 -13.83 10.79
N GLY A 115 24.75 -13.98 9.72
CA GLY A 115 25.70 -12.96 9.27
C GLY A 115 25.06 -11.69 8.70
N ALA A 116 23.75 -11.68 8.43
CA ALA A 116 23.03 -10.60 7.75
C ALA A 116 21.87 -10.02 8.60
N GLN A 117 21.90 -10.20 9.92
CA GLN A 117 20.84 -9.68 10.80
C GLN A 117 20.71 -8.15 10.78
N ASN A 118 21.84 -7.43 10.71
CA ASN A 118 21.80 -5.97 10.57
C ASN A 118 21.15 -5.55 9.25
N ALA A 119 21.38 -6.31 8.17
CA ALA A 119 20.78 -6.04 6.88
C ALA A 119 19.27 -6.25 6.90
N ILE A 120 18.78 -7.33 7.54
CA ILE A 120 17.32 -7.57 7.61
C ILE A 120 16.59 -6.54 8.47
N ASN A 121 17.25 -5.92 9.45
CA ASN A 121 16.67 -4.82 10.21
C ASN A 121 16.33 -3.60 9.33
N ASN A 122 17.10 -3.34 8.25
CA ASN A 122 16.77 -2.31 7.26
C ASN A 122 15.50 -2.64 6.45
N LEU A 123 15.09 -3.91 6.44
CA LEU A 123 13.85 -4.39 5.84
C LEU A 123 12.82 -4.84 6.89
N GLY A 124 12.81 -4.23 8.07
CA GLY A 124 11.79 -4.48 9.10
C GLY A 124 11.98 -5.76 9.92
N GLY A 125 13.14 -6.41 9.84
CA GLY A 125 13.55 -7.49 10.75
C GLY A 125 13.00 -8.88 10.43
N ASP A 126 12.13 -9.02 9.43
CA ASP A 126 11.56 -10.30 8.99
C ASP A 126 12.18 -10.76 7.67
N TRP A 127 12.73 -11.97 7.63
CA TRP A 127 13.32 -12.57 6.44
C TRP A 127 12.37 -12.68 5.25
N ARG A 128 11.06 -12.75 5.49
CA ARG A 128 10.05 -12.71 4.42
C ARG A 128 10.07 -11.38 3.66
N ASN A 129 10.41 -10.29 4.34
CA ASN A 129 10.44 -8.96 3.73
C ASN A 129 11.53 -8.84 2.65
N LEU A 130 12.66 -9.55 2.78
CA LEU A 130 13.69 -9.59 1.74
C LEU A 130 13.12 -10.15 0.43
N PHE A 131 12.42 -11.28 0.49
CA PHE A 131 11.85 -11.90 -0.70
C PHE A 131 10.70 -11.07 -1.27
N ILE A 132 9.82 -10.51 -0.42
CA ILE A 132 8.77 -9.61 -0.89
C ILE A 132 9.38 -8.40 -1.59
N TYR A 133 10.41 -7.79 -1.00
CA TYR A 133 11.12 -6.64 -1.57
C TYR A 133 11.74 -6.95 -2.94
N VAL A 134 12.53 -8.03 -3.03
CA VAL A 134 13.18 -8.47 -4.28
C VAL A 134 12.14 -8.79 -5.34
N ARG A 135 11.08 -9.48 -4.96
CA ARG A 135 9.97 -9.87 -5.83
C ARG A 135 9.19 -8.67 -6.35
N THR A 136 8.94 -7.67 -5.50
CA THR A 136 8.29 -6.43 -5.95
C THR A 136 9.09 -5.76 -7.06
N TRP A 137 10.41 -5.73 -6.90
CA TRP A 137 11.32 -5.14 -7.86
C TRP A 137 11.39 -5.92 -9.16
N ALA A 138 11.74 -7.21 -9.06
CA ALA A 138 12.02 -8.07 -10.21
C ALA A 138 10.75 -8.39 -11.01
N PHE A 139 9.61 -8.51 -10.33
CA PHE A 139 8.41 -9.09 -10.93
C PHE A 139 7.14 -8.25 -10.76
N LEU A 140 6.70 -7.94 -9.53
CA LEU A 140 5.36 -7.35 -9.33
C LEU A 140 5.20 -6.01 -10.07
N SER A 141 6.22 -5.14 -10.04
CA SER A 141 6.18 -3.88 -10.77
C SER A 141 5.91 -4.06 -12.27
N GLN A 142 6.43 -5.14 -12.85
CA GLN A 142 6.23 -5.50 -14.26
C GLN A 142 4.89 -6.21 -14.47
N ASP A 143 4.50 -7.10 -13.56
CA ASP A 143 3.22 -7.80 -13.63
C ASP A 143 2.05 -6.81 -13.58
N TRP A 144 2.10 -5.83 -12.67
CA TRP A 144 1.12 -4.74 -12.60
C TRP A 144 1.12 -3.87 -13.85
N ARG A 145 2.29 -3.51 -14.37
CA ARG A 145 2.41 -2.76 -15.63
C ARG A 145 1.72 -3.49 -16.77
N ILE A 146 1.96 -4.80 -16.90
CA ILE A 146 1.35 -5.65 -17.92
C ILE A 146 -0.16 -5.75 -17.71
N GLY A 147 -0.61 -5.98 -16.48
CA GLY A 147 -2.03 -6.05 -16.14
C GLY A 147 -2.78 -4.74 -16.40
N MET A 148 -2.10 -3.60 -16.18
CA MET A 148 -2.61 -2.28 -16.57
C MET A 148 -2.58 -2.05 -18.08
N GLN A 149 -2.01 -2.93 -18.91
CA GLN A 149 -1.83 -2.74 -20.37
C GLN A 149 -0.93 -1.54 -20.72
N ILE A 150 0.20 -1.41 -20.05
CA ILE A 150 1.21 -0.39 -20.36
C ILE A 150 2.34 -1.07 -21.14
N GLU A 151 2.56 -0.71 -22.40
CA GLU A 151 3.63 -1.30 -23.21
C GLU A 151 5.02 -0.93 -22.71
N ARG A 152 5.98 -1.85 -22.81
CA ARG A 152 7.37 -1.60 -22.38
C ARG A 152 8.04 -0.47 -23.17
N ALA A 153 7.74 -0.39 -24.48
CA ALA A 153 8.29 0.61 -25.38
C ALA A 153 7.61 1.99 -25.28
N SER A 154 6.57 2.13 -24.46
CA SER A 154 5.82 3.38 -24.33
C SER A 154 6.61 4.51 -23.68
N GLY A 155 7.80 4.28 -23.12
CA GLY A 155 8.54 5.32 -22.41
C GLY A 155 7.83 5.80 -21.13
N TYR A 156 6.96 4.96 -20.56
CA TYR A 156 6.25 5.29 -19.32
C TYR A 156 7.22 5.62 -18.17
N LYS A 157 6.76 6.45 -17.23
CA LYS A 157 7.46 6.75 -15.99
C LYS A 157 6.60 6.36 -14.79
N LEU A 158 7.14 5.50 -13.93
CA LEU A 158 6.61 5.25 -12.59
C LEU A 158 7.14 6.31 -11.62
N ALA A 159 6.27 6.89 -10.80
CA ALA A 159 6.64 7.82 -9.74
C ALA A 159 5.76 7.61 -8.50
N GLY A 160 6.35 7.83 -7.32
CA GLY A 160 5.59 8.09 -6.10
C GLY A 160 5.27 9.58 -6.04
N GLU A 161 3.98 9.94 -6.07
CA GLU A 161 3.53 11.34 -6.06
C GLU A 161 2.54 11.58 -4.95
N LYS A 162 2.57 12.80 -4.40
CA LYS A 162 1.49 13.30 -3.55
C LYS A 162 0.36 13.80 -4.44
N VAL A 163 -0.86 13.47 -4.06
CA VAL A 163 -2.10 13.92 -4.69
C VAL A 163 -2.99 14.60 -3.66
N CYS A 164 -3.88 15.47 -4.13
CA CYS A 164 -4.80 16.20 -3.28
C CYS A 164 -6.20 15.58 -3.37
N LEU A 165 -6.75 15.12 -2.24
CA LEU A 165 -8.15 14.71 -2.15
C LEU A 165 -8.96 15.89 -1.61
N THR A 166 -9.97 16.29 -2.37
CA THR A 166 -10.85 17.42 -2.04
C THR A 166 -12.29 17.01 -2.28
N LEU A 167 -13.16 17.35 -1.35
CA LEU A 167 -14.61 17.31 -1.53
C LEU A 167 -15.19 18.70 -1.23
N PRO A 168 -16.34 19.08 -1.81
CA PRO A 168 -17.05 20.31 -1.48
C PRO A 168 -17.28 20.53 0.01
N ILE A 169 -17.50 19.46 0.79
CA ILE A 169 -17.66 19.50 2.25
C ILE A 169 -16.37 19.80 3.02
N THR A 170 -15.23 19.89 2.34
CA THR A 170 -13.90 20.11 2.95
C THR A 170 -13.33 21.47 2.55
N ARG A 171 -12.80 22.20 3.53
CA ARG A 171 -12.17 23.51 3.30
C ARG A 171 -10.74 23.41 2.79
N MET A 172 -10.00 22.39 3.22
CA MET A 172 -8.60 22.19 2.86
C MET A 172 -8.43 20.82 2.19
N PRO A 173 -7.63 20.71 1.12
CA PRO A 173 -7.31 19.42 0.54
C PRO A 173 -6.45 18.59 1.50
N ILE A 174 -6.58 17.26 1.44
CA ILE A 174 -5.60 16.36 2.07
C ILE A 174 -4.58 15.88 1.06
N GLN A 175 -3.32 15.82 1.48
CA GLN A 175 -2.23 15.25 0.72
C GLN A 175 -2.13 13.76 1.00
N PHE A 176 -2.13 12.98 -0.06
CA PHE A 176 -2.13 11.53 -0.01
C PHE A 176 -1.02 10.99 -0.90
N ASP A 177 -0.22 10.03 -0.44
CA ASP A 177 0.85 9.43 -1.24
C ASP A 177 0.29 8.29 -2.10
N THR A 178 0.67 8.25 -3.37
CA THR A 178 0.22 7.20 -4.29
C THR A 178 1.24 6.90 -5.38
N TRP A 179 1.05 5.78 -6.07
CA TRP A 179 1.89 5.33 -7.18
C TRP A 179 1.24 5.68 -8.51
N ILE A 180 1.98 6.37 -9.38
CA ILE A 180 1.48 6.88 -10.65
C ILE A 180 2.35 6.39 -11.80
N TRP A 181 1.71 5.89 -12.84
CA TRP A 181 2.31 5.64 -14.15
C TRP A 181 1.89 6.74 -15.11
N LYS A 182 2.87 7.50 -15.59
CA LYS A 182 2.69 8.52 -16.63
C LYS A 182 3.10 7.93 -17.97
N ILE A 183 2.16 7.88 -18.91
CA ILE A 183 2.32 7.16 -20.19
C ILE A 183 2.15 8.17 -21.32
N PRO A 184 3.17 8.42 -22.15
CA PRO A 184 3.01 9.28 -23.31
C PRO A 184 2.18 8.56 -24.38
N LYS A 185 1.12 9.22 -24.86
CA LYS A 185 0.27 8.78 -25.96
C LYS A 185 0.09 9.94 -26.94
N GLY A 186 0.85 9.91 -28.03
CA GLY A 186 0.91 11.03 -28.98
C GLY A 186 1.38 12.31 -28.28
N HIS A 187 0.54 13.35 -28.26
CA HIS A 187 0.83 14.63 -27.61
C HIS A 187 0.34 14.72 -26.16
N VAL A 188 -0.23 13.65 -25.61
CA VAL A 188 -0.94 13.65 -24.33
C VAL A 188 -0.26 12.68 -23.34
N MET A 189 -0.23 13.05 -22.06
CA MET A 189 0.20 12.16 -20.98
C MET A 189 -1.02 11.52 -20.32
N GLU A 190 -1.20 10.21 -20.50
CA GLU A 190 -2.17 9.43 -19.74
C GLU A 190 -1.61 9.14 -18.34
N THR A 191 -2.48 9.22 -17.33
CA THR A 191 -2.14 8.97 -15.93
C THR A 191 -2.90 7.76 -15.44
N ARG A 192 -2.18 6.74 -14.96
CA ARG A 192 -2.76 5.58 -14.26
C ARG A 192 -2.29 5.61 -12.80
N ILE A 193 -3.23 5.51 -11.88
CA ILE A 193 -2.95 5.50 -10.43
C ILE A 193 -3.14 4.07 -9.93
N GLY A 194 -2.12 3.55 -9.26
CA GLY A 194 -2.12 2.21 -8.69
C GLY A 194 -2.19 2.23 -7.17
N LEU A 195 -3.23 1.63 -6.61
CA LEU A 195 -3.43 1.49 -5.17
C LEU A 195 -3.12 0.06 -4.74
N LEU A 196 -2.19 -0.11 -3.81
CA LEU A 196 -1.84 -1.42 -3.28
C LEU A 196 -3.02 -2.03 -2.50
N VAL A 197 -3.39 -3.26 -2.85
CA VAL A 197 -4.48 -4.05 -2.24
C VAL A 197 -4.03 -5.47 -1.92
N SER A 198 -4.75 -6.14 -1.04
CA SER A 198 -4.53 -7.55 -0.70
C SER A 198 -5.79 -8.33 -1.07
N ASN A 199 -5.63 -9.58 -1.53
CA ASN A 199 -6.74 -10.46 -1.91
C ASN A 199 -7.71 -9.84 -2.92
N GLN A 200 -7.21 -8.97 -3.79
CA GLN A 200 -8.00 -8.21 -4.77
C GLN A 200 -9.09 -7.32 -4.16
N GLU A 201 -9.10 -7.10 -2.84
CA GLU A 201 -10.11 -6.30 -2.16
C GLU A 201 -9.87 -4.80 -2.41
N GLN A 202 -10.82 -4.15 -3.07
CA GLN A 202 -10.78 -2.72 -3.33
C GLN A 202 -11.63 -1.97 -2.31
N ASP A 203 -10.98 -1.17 -1.47
CA ASP A 203 -11.64 -0.26 -0.52
C ASP A 203 -12.41 0.81 -1.31
N GLN A 204 -13.74 0.65 -1.38
CA GLN A 204 -14.61 1.49 -2.19
C GLN A 204 -14.46 2.99 -1.86
N LEU A 205 -14.32 3.33 -0.59
CA LEU A 205 -14.19 4.73 -0.18
C LEU A 205 -12.83 5.30 -0.64
N ARG A 206 -11.74 4.60 -0.35
CA ARG A 206 -10.37 5.00 -0.74
C ARG A 206 -10.25 5.13 -2.25
N PHE A 207 -10.80 4.19 -3.02
CA PHE A 207 -10.73 4.20 -4.48
C PHE A 207 -11.60 5.30 -5.10
N SER A 208 -12.83 5.50 -4.63
CA SER A 208 -13.71 6.58 -5.11
C SER A 208 -13.12 7.96 -4.84
N LEU A 209 -12.52 8.17 -3.66
CA LEU A 209 -11.79 9.40 -3.35
C LEU A 209 -10.60 9.62 -4.28
N MET A 210 -9.85 8.55 -4.56
CA MET A 210 -8.69 8.61 -5.43
C MET A 210 -9.04 8.96 -6.88
N ARG A 211 -10.16 8.47 -7.38
CA ARG A 211 -10.65 8.82 -8.72
C ARG A 211 -10.90 10.32 -8.89
N ARG A 212 -11.31 11.01 -7.83
CA ARG A 212 -11.56 12.47 -7.80
C ARG A 212 -10.34 13.29 -7.34
N CYS A 213 -9.17 12.67 -7.19
CA CYS A 213 -7.98 13.39 -6.75
C CYS A 213 -7.52 14.41 -7.81
N THR A 214 -6.69 15.35 -7.38
CA THR A 214 -5.97 16.28 -8.26
C THR A 214 -4.47 16.21 -8.02
N SER A 215 -3.70 16.67 -8.99
CA SER A 215 -2.25 16.83 -8.82
C SER A 215 -1.93 17.88 -7.73
N MET A 216 -0.72 17.80 -7.16
CA MET A 216 -0.22 18.84 -6.26
C MET A 216 -0.20 20.20 -6.98
N GLY A 217 -0.86 21.21 -6.39
CA GLY A 217 -1.05 22.52 -7.01
C GLY A 217 -2.48 22.80 -7.50
N LYS A 218 -3.43 21.89 -7.25
CA LYS A 218 -4.86 22.01 -7.63
C LYS A 218 -5.10 22.14 -9.14
N GLN A 219 -4.10 21.88 -9.97
CA GLN A 219 -4.35 21.78 -11.40
C GLN A 219 -5.09 20.47 -11.68
N PRO A 220 -6.22 20.53 -12.42
CA PRO A 220 -6.89 19.32 -12.84
C PRO A 220 -5.91 18.46 -13.63
N TRP A 221 -6.07 17.15 -13.54
CA TRP A 221 -5.29 16.27 -14.39
C TRP A 221 -5.53 16.64 -15.86
N PRO A 222 -4.49 16.58 -16.72
CA PRO A 222 -4.68 16.78 -18.16
C PRO A 222 -5.76 15.85 -18.74
N ASN A 223 -5.90 14.65 -18.16
CA ASN A 223 -6.97 13.70 -18.40
C ASN A 223 -7.37 13.03 -17.10
N THR A 224 -8.62 12.60 -16.97
CA THR A 224 -9.08 11.85 -15.81
C THR A 224 -8.22 10.60 -15.60
N PRO A 225 -7.55 10.43 -14.45
CA PRO A 225 -6.70 9.29 -14.22
C PRO A 225 -7.51 8.00 -14.11
N THR A 226 -6.99 6.92 -14.69
CA THR A 226 -7.57 5.58 -14.50
C THR A 226 -7.02 4.97 -13.20
N ILE A 227 -7.90 4.42 -12.37
CA ILE A 227 -7.54 3.84 -11.07
C ILE A 227 -7.47 2.32 -11.18
N PHE A 228 -6.41 1.74 -10.62
CA PHE A 228 -6.19 0.30 -10.55
C PHE A 228 -5.92 -0.16 -9.13
N GLY A 229 -6.46 -1.33 -8.77
CA GLY A 229 -6.02 -2.10 -7.62
C GLY A 229 -4.82 -2.95 -8.01
N LEU A 230 -3.72 -2.83 -7.25
CA LEU A 230 -2.48 -3.57 -7.46
C LEU A 230 -2.34 -4.62 -6.37
N ASP A 231 -2.62 -5.87 -6.72
CA ASP A 231 -2.52 -6.98 -5.76
C ASP A 231 -1.05 -7.27 -5.45
N ARG A 232 -0.67 -7.08 -4.18
CA ARG A 232 0.70 -7.29 -3.69
C ARG A 232 1.12 -8.75 -3.60
N GLU A 233 0.18 -9.67 -3.61
CA GLU A 233 0.45 -11.10 -3.52
C GLU A 233 0.46 -11.72 -4.90
N THR A 234 -0.55 -11.50 -5.73
CA THR A 234 -0.70 -12.21 -7.01
C THR A 234 -0.04 -11.50 -8.19
N GLY A 235 0.29 -10.21 -8.06
CA GLY A 235 0.77 -9.38 -9.17
C GLY A 235 -0.33 -8.98 -10.15
N GLU A 236 -1.59 -9.24 -9.81
CA GLU A 236 -2.73 -8.84 -10.62
C GLU A 236 -2.99 -7.33 -10.50
N ALA A 237 -3.35 -6.71 -11.61
CA ALA A 237 -3.84 -5.34 -11.65
C ALA A 237 -5.26 -5.35 -12.18
N THR A 238 -6.21 -4.85 -11.40
CA THR A 238 -7.63 -4.78 -11.76
C THR A 238 -8.09 -3.34 -11.83
N HIS A 239 -8.97 -3.04 -12.79
CA HIS A 239 -9.64 -1.74 -12.80
C HIS A 239 -10.47 -1.54 -11.53
N PHE A 240 -10.64 -0.29 -11.11
CA PHE A 240 -11.57 0.02 -10.03
C PHE A 240 -12.99 -0.42 -10.41
N ASP A 241 -13.52 -1.42 -9.70
CA ASP A 241 -14.90 -1.87 -9.82
C ASP A 241 -15.77 -1.07 -8.86
N GLN A 242 -16.31 0.03 -9.37
CA GLN A 242 -17.03 1.02 -8.57
C GLN A 242 -18.43 0.53 -8.21
N ILE A 243 -18.66 0.34 -6.92
CA ILE A 243 -19.98 0.07 -6.34
C ILE A 243 -20.54 1.35 -5.70
N LEU A 244 -19.70 2.13 -5.01
CA LEU A 244 -20.09 3.40 -4.41
C LEU A 244 -20.15 4.51 -5.48
N SER A 245 -21.35 5.03 -5.74
CA SER A 245 -21.58 6.09 -6.73
C SER A 245 -20.83 7.39 -6.37
N ASP A 246 -20.49 8.19 -7.39
CA ASP A 246 -19.83 9.48 -7.18
C ASP A 246 -20.76 10.51 -6.49
N GLU A 247 -22.08 10.37 -6.68
CA GLU A 247 -23.12 11.23 -6.10
C GLU A 247 -23.24 11.04 -4.59
N ASP A 248 -23.14 9.79 -4.12
CA ASP A 248 -23.26 9.45 -2.69
C ASP A 248 -21.97 9.68 -1.90
N LEU A 249 -20.83 9.83 -2.58
CA LEU A 249 -19.50 9.87 -1.95
C LEU A 249 -19.41 10.92 -0.85
N GLU A 250 -19.94 12.12 -1.09
CA GLU A 250 -19.87 13.23 -0.13
C GLU A 250 -20.73 12.95 1.11
N GLN A 251 -21.93 12.40 0.92
CA GLN A 251 -22.81 12.02 2.01
C GLN A 251 -22.22 10.87 2.84
N VAL A 252 -21.61 9.88 2.18
CA VAL A 252 -20.93 8.77 2.84
C VAL A 252 -19.75 9.27 3.68
N VAL A 253 -18.88 10.13 3.12
CA VAL A 253 -17.76 10.72 3.87
C VAL A 253 -18.26 11.52 5.06
N GLN A 254 -19.28 12.36 4.88
CA GLN A 254 -19.85 13.15 5.96
C GLN A 254 -20.41 12.25 7.07
N SER A 255 -21.15 11.20 6.70
CA SER A 255 -21.77 10.27 7.64
C SER A 255 -20.73 9.49 8.44
N LEU A 256 -19.76 8.89 7.75
CA LEU A 256 -18.68 8.14 8.41
C LEU A 256 -17.80 9.05 9.26
N SER A 257 -17.50 10.26 8.82
CA SER A 257 -16.75 11.23 9.64
C SER A 257 -17.53 11.65 10.89
N ASN A 258 -18.86 11.76 10.83
CA ASN A 258 -19.68 12.06 11.99
C ASN A 258 -19.70 10.88 12.98
N GLN A 259 -19.80 9.65 12.47
CA GLN A 259 -19.71 8.44 13.28
C GLN A 259 -18.32 8.29 13.91
N ALA A 260 -17.26 8.63 13.18
CA ALA A 260 -15.90 8.66 13.72
C ALA A 260 -15.77 9.57 14.94
N ARG A 261 -16.47 10.71 14.97
CA ARG A 261 -16.45 11.63 16.11
C ARG A 261 -17.35 11.21 17.26
N LYS A 262 -18.52 10.62 16.97
CA LYS A 262 -19.56 10.31 17.97
C LYS A 262 -19.50 8.89 18.52
N GLY A 263 -18.85 7.98 17.81
CA GLY A 263 -18.96 6.55 18.04
C GLY A 263 -20.21 5.94 17.39
N PRO A 264 -20.35 4.60 17.46
CA PRO A 264 -19.55 3.68 18.26
C PRO A 264 -18.17 3.36 17.64
N HIS A 265 -17.19 2.95 18.47
CA HIS A 265 -15.82 2.65 18.01
C HIS A 265 -15.38 1.19 18.21
N PRO A 266 -16.16 0.19 17.75
CA PRO A 266 -15.77 -1.20 17.93
C PRO A 266 -14.47 -1.53 17.18
N PRO A 267 -13.60 -2.39 17.73
CA PRO A 267 -12.38 -2.83 17.07
C PRO A 267 -12.70 -3.93 16.03
N LEU A 268 -13.53 -3.61 15.02
CA LEU A 268 -14.09 -4.60 14.10
C LEU A 268 -13.01 -5.48 13.44
N ASN A 269 -11.92 -4.89 12.95
CA ASN A 269 -10.86 -5.69 12.32
C ASN A 269 -10.17 -6.64 13.30
N ALA A 270 -10.10 -6.31 14.60
CA ALA A 270 -9.56 -7.25 15.58
C ALA A 270 -10.47 -8.49 15.74
N LEU A 271 -11.78 -8.32 15.53
CA LEU A 271 -12.79 -9.37 15.69
C LEU A 271 -13.03 -10.18 14.40
N SER A 272 -13.09 -9.52 13.25
CA SER A 272 -13.48 -10.14 11.97
C SER A 272 -12.34 -10.30 10.97
N GLN A 273 -11.28 -9.48 11.07
CA GLN A 273 -10.19 -9.45 10.09
C GLN A 273 -8.79 -9.37 10.75
N PRO A 274 -8.37 -10.40 11.52
CA PRO A 274 -7.13 -10.34 12.31
C PRO A 274 -5.87 -10.09 11.47
N SER A 275 -5.85 -10.52 10.21
CA SER A 275 -4.75 -10.27 9.26
C SER A 275 -4.58 -8.79 8.95
N ILE A 276 -5.67 -8.06 8.74
CA ILE A 276 -5.67 -6.60 8.51
C ILE A 276 -5.30 -5.88 9.81
N CYS A 277 -5.75 -6.39 10.97
CA CYS A 277 -5.41 -5.82 12.26
C CYS A 277 -3.90 -5.88 12.58
N LYS A 278 -3.21 -6.97 12.21
CA LYS A 278 -1.74 -7.08 12.30
C LYS A 278 -0.98 -6.05 11.46
N GLN A 279 -1.68 -5.41 10.51
CA GLN A 279 -1.13 -4.40 9.63
C GLN A 279 -1.61 -2.98 10.00
N CYS A 280 -2.29 -2.83 11.15
CA CYS A 280 -2.83 -1.55 11.60
C CYS A 280 -1.80 -0.77 12.41
N GLY A 281 -1.60 0.51 12.08
CA GLY A 281 -0.69 1.39 12.82
C GLY A 281 -1.09 1.66 14.28
N PHE A 282 -2.32 1.35 14.67
CA PHE A 282 -2.84 1.50 16.03
C PHE A 282 -2.93 0.17 16.79
N GLN A 283 -2.42 -0.93 16.25
CA GLN A 283 -2.54 -2.26 16.86
C GLN A 283 -2.07 -2.27 18.32
N HIS A 284 -0.96 -1.57 18.62
CA HIS A 284 -0.38 -1.50 19.96
C HIS A 284 -1.28 -0.83 21.02
N LEU A 285 -2.28 -0.05 20.62
CA LEU A 285 -3.26 0.57 21.53
C LEU A 285 -4.48 -0.33 21.74
N CYS A 286 -4.78 -1.18 20.76
CA CYS A 286 -5.93 -2.08 20.81
C CYS A 286 -5.67 -3.38 21.56
N PHE A 287 -4.40 -3.75 21.79
CA PHE A 287 -4.04 -5.03 22.42
C PHE A 287 -3.13 -4.82 23.64
N ASP A 288 -3.41 -5.57 24.70
CA ASP A 288 -2.50 -5.77 25.84
C ASP A 288 -2.22 -7.27 25.99
N LYS A 289 -0.94 -7.67 25.94
CA LYS A 289 -0.49 -9.07 26.04
C LYS A 289 -1.29 -10.07 25.18
N ASN A 290 -1.65 -9.67 23.95
CA ASN A 290 -2.45 -10.43 22.97
C ASN A 290 -3.97 -10.51 23.24
N PHE A 291 -4.48 -9.82 24.25
CA PHE A 291 -5.91 -9.65 24.48
C PHE A 291 -6.36 -8.27 23.99
N ILE A 292 -7.60 -8.17 23.48
CA ILE A 292 -8.16 -6.85 23.15
C ILE A 292 -8.29 -6.06 24.45
N SER A 293 -7.69 -4.87 24.49
CA SER A 293 -7.66 -4.05 25.70
C SER A 293 -9.06 -3.60 26.09
N SER A 294 -9.32 -3.48 27.39
CA SER A 294 -10.59 -2.91 27.88
C SER A 294 -10.83 -1.50 27.32
N HIS A 295 -9.77 -0.73 27.12
CA HIS A 295 -9.82 0.58 26.46
C HIS A 295 -10.31 0.51 25.01
N ALA A 296 -9.98 -0.54 24.26
CA ALA A 296 -10.48 -0.72 22.90
C ALA A 296 -11.93 -1.22 22.86
N LEU A 297 -12.42 -1.84 23.95
CA LEU A 297 -13.80 -2.32 24.09
C LEU A 297 -14.73 -1.32 24.79
N SER A 298 -14.18 -0.33 25.50
CA SER A 298 -14.97 0.64 26.26
C SER A 298 -15.70 1.60 25.31
N THR A 299 -17.04 1.59 25.38
CA THR A 299 -17.98 2.45 24.64
C THR A 299 -18.20 3.84 25.26
N LEU A 300 -17.17 4.44 25.88
CA LEU A 300 -17.23 5.84 26.29
C LEU A 300 -16.70 6.75 25.18
#